data_AF-A0A3P6TG84-F1
#
_entry.id   AF-A0A3P6TG84-F1
#
_cell.length_a   1.000
_cell.length_b   1.000
_cell.length_c   1.000
_cell.angle_alpha   90.00
_cell.angle_beta   90.00
_cell.angle_gamma   90.00
#
_symmetry.space_group_name_H-M   'P 1'
#
loop_
_entity.id
_entity.type
_entity.pdbx_description
1 polymer ?
#
loop_
_entity_poly.entity_id
_entity_poly.type
_entity_poly.pdbx_seq_one_letter_code
_entity_poly.pdbx_strand_id
1 'polypeptide(L)'
;MIRAEKQVQLFDELMERTRSKHKIIHELRKQQASMERSKDRKLTRSKVVDLAATSEEPFKITVAKVEICDAIDEYGRNIARIQVPRSVLYENAIEIKKIDEKDDDNGDDGDDDDDGNNDDNGDNCDKDSDKGQNDVLQQHEIIHRLNKTLQLLGLGNVLHCAGPKVAYCKHGFANELFGRTSAAGGYTEGGWELSELLYCGTTNWILAVLPTVRKLSLKEHQGISLLKQADIPVAPFTVSRNADELYEEARKIGGKDLVVKAQVLTGGRGKGYFDSGLEGGVHLVFSPEEAREKASMMLGSKIFTKQTGAAGKPCDEVMICKRLFTRREFYFSIIMDRHTGGPVAIGSSKGGVNIEEVAAKDPKAIIKCPINIFEGMTDADASSMADRIGFKDDLKAQAADIFRKLYNIFIKYDATLIEINPMVEDINGKIYCLDCKLNVDSNAKHRQTELYAMEDQQQRDGLELRAAKADLNYIRLDGNIGCMVNGAGLAMATMDIIKLHGGDPANFLDVGGSATAEQVSESFRIITADKDKVNAVLVNIFGGIMRCDVIAQGMINTINELQLKIPVVIRLQGTHVEDAKALIAAANLRMISCDDLDQAAKMAVKLSEIVQLARSIPVDVSFELPS
;
A
#
# COMPACT_ATOMS: atom_id res chain seq x y z
N MET A 1 -27.87 7.45 19.91
CA MET A 1 -28.73 8.60 19.60
C MET A 1 -28.25 9.90 20.24
N ILE A 2 -28.28 10.07 21.57
CA ILE A 2 -27.85 11.33 22.24
C ILE A 2 -26.38 11.73 21.91
N ARG A 3 -25.48 10.76 21.73
CA ARG A 3 -24.09 11.01 21.26
C ARG A 3 -24.01 11.47 19.80
N ALA A 4 -24.91 11.00 18.95
CA ALA A 4 -24.97 11.37 17.54
C ALA A 4 -25.61 12.76 17.35
N GLU A 5 -26.65 13.09 18.13
CA GLU A 5 -27.25 14.43 18.13
C GLU A 5 -26.26 15.50 18.63
N LYS A 6 -25.44 15.18 19.66
CA LYS A 6 -24.36 16.07 20.10
C LYS A 6 -23.27 16.26 19.05
N GLN A 7 -22.97 15.25 18.24
CA GLN A 7 -21.99 15.37 17.15
C GLN A 7 -22.53 16.17 15.96
N VAL A 8 -23.83 16.06 15.66
CA VAL A 8 -24.48 16.85 14.60
C VAL A 8 -24.60 18.32 15.02
N GLN A 9 -24.98 18.62 16.27
CA GLN A 9 -24.97 20.00 16.78
C GLN A 9 -23.57 20.62 16.77
N LEU A 10 -22.53 19.85 17.15
CA LEU A 10 -21.14 20.32 17.09
C LEU A 10 -20.71 20.61 15.65
N PHE A 11 -21.18 19.79 14.69
CA PHE A 11 -20.89 19.97 13.27
C PHE A 11 -21.60 21.20 12.67
N ASP A 12 -22.86 21.44 13.03
CA ASP A 12 -23.61 22.61 12.56
C ASP A 12 -23.03 23.92 13.13
N GLU A 13 -22.64 23.94 14.41
CA GLU A 13 -21.91 25.07 15.02
C GLU A 13 -20.57 25.33 14.33
N LEU A 14 -19.85 24.27 13.94
CA LEU A 14 -18.58 24.37 13.20
C LEU A 14 -18.78 24.96 11.80
N MET A 15 -19.86 24.58 11.12
CA MET A 15 -20.17 25.07 9.77
C MET A 15 -20.62 26.54 9.78
N GLU A 16 -21.39 26.96 10.80
CA GLU A 16 -21.83 28.35 10.94
C GLU A 16 -20.66 29.30 11.29
N ARG A 17 -19.72 28.84 12.13
CA ARG A 17 -18.45 29.54 12.39
C ARG A 17 -17.58 29.64 11.13
N THR A 18 -17.57 28.62 10.28
CA THR A 18 -16.79 28.60 9.03
C THR A 18 -17.35 29.58 7.98
N ARG A 19 -18.68 29.70 7.88
CA ARG A 19 -19.34 30.69 6.99
C ARG A 19 -19.09 32.12 7.45
N SER A 20 -19.11 32.37 8.75
CA SER A 20 -18.79 33.68 9.33
C SER A 20 -17.32 34.07 9.08
N LYS A 21 -16.38 33.12 9.19
CA LYS A 21 -14.95 33.32 8.84
C LYS A 21 -14.75 33.66 7.36
N HIS A 22 -15.47 33.00 6.44
CA HIS A 22 -15.37 33.30 5.00
C HIS A 22 -15.86 34.72 4.66
N LYS A 23 -16.91 35.20 5.32
CA LYS A 23 -17.37 36.60 5.15
C LYS A 23 -16.31 37.60 5.61
N ILE A 24 -15.64 37.34 6.75
CA ILE A 24 -14.58 38.21 7.29
C ILE A 24 -13.37 38.23 6.35
N ILE A 25 -12.94 37.06 5.86
CA ILE A 25 -11.81 36.95 4.92
C ILE A 25 -12.12 37.66 3.58
N HIS A 26 -13.36 37.56 3.10
CA HIS A 26 -13.77 38.26 1.89
C HIS A 26 -13.72 39.79 2.08
N GLU A 27 -14.17 40.29 3.22
CA GLU A 27 -14.17 41.73 3.49
C GLU A 27 -12.75 42.27 3.71
N LEU A 28 -11.87 41.49 4.35
CA LEU A 28 -10.44 41.79 4.49
C LEU A 28 -9.72 41.84 3.13
N ARG A 29 -10.05 40.94 2.20
CA ARG A 29 -9.50 40.98 0.82
C ARG A 29 -9.99 42.19 0.04
N LYS A 30 -11.24 42.63 0.25
CA LYS A 30 -11.78 43.87 -0.33
C LYS A 30 -11.05 45.10 0.21
N GLN A 31 -10.79 45.15 1.51
CA GLN A 31 -10.05 46.23 2.16
C GLN A 31 -8.58 46.24 1.74
N GLN A 32 -7.94 45.08 1.60
CA GLN A 32 -6.58 44.95 1.09
C GLN A 32 -6.47 45.43 -0.37
N ALA A 33 -7.41 45.04 -1.24
CA ALA A 33 -7.46 45.49 -2.63
C ALA A 33 -7.78 46.99 -2.78
N SER A 34 -8.51 47.57 -1.81
CA SER A 34 -8.74 49.02 -1.72
C SER A 34 -7.48 49.76 -1.25
N MET A 35 -6.70 49.20 -0.33
CA MET A 35 -5.48 49.80 0.22
C MET A 35 -4.27 49.65 -0.69
N GLU A 36 -4.16 48.59 -1.50
CA GLU A 36 -3.11 48.45 -2.51
C GLU A 36 -3.18 49.55 -3.60
N ARG A 37 -4.33 50.22 -3.74
CA ARG A 37 -4.51 51.39 -4.61
C ARG A 37 -4.05 52.71 -3.97
N SER A 38 -3.99 52.81 -2.64
CA SER A 38 -3.48 53.98 -1.92
C SER A 38 -2.10 53.68 -1.36
N LYS A 39 -1.03 54.23 -1.96
CA LYS A 39 0.38 54.02 -1.58
C LYS A 39 0.73 54.57 -0.19
N ASP A 40 0.15 54.01 0.87
CA ASP A 40 0.47 54.38 2.25
C ASP A 40 0.88 53.12 3.03
N ARG A 41 2.20 52.88 3.06
CA ARG A 41 2.81 51.78 3.81
C ARG A 41 3.19 52.29 5.20
N LYS A 42 2.23 52.31 6.13
CA LYS A 42 2.51 52.25 7.58
C LYS A 42 1.19 52.07 8.35
N LEU A 43 0.81 50.81 8.60
CA LEU A 43 0.14 50.49 9.86
C LEU A 43 0.60 49.14 10.41
N THR A 44 0.67 49.11 11.73
CA THR A 44 1.53 48.35 12.66
C THR A 44 1.23 46.84 12.75
N ARG A 45 2.33 46.08 12.80
CA ARG A 45 2.46 44.63 13.08
C ARG A 45 1.59 44.12 14.25
N SER A 46 1.23 44.99 15.20
CA SER A 46 0.41 44.68 16.38
C SER A 46 -1.04 44.26 16.04
N LYS A 47 -1.74 44.89 15.08
CA LYS A 47 -3.14 44.51 14.77
C LYS A 47 -3.29 43.18 14.03
N VAL A 48 -2.26 42.76 13.29
CA VAL A 48 -2.25 41.47 12.56
C VAL A 48 -1.95 40.31 13.52
N VAL A 49 -1.17 40.56 14.57
CA VAL A 49 -0.85 39.58 15.61
C VAL A 49 -2.04 39.32 16.52
N ASP A 50 -2.81 40.35 16.89
CA ASP A 50 -4.00 40.20 17.75
C ASP A 50 -5.16 39.44 17.05
N LEU A 51 -5.27 39.53 15.72
CA LEU A 51 -6.30 38.83 14.93
C LEU A 51 -5.92 37.38 14.61
N ALA A 52 -4.63 37.05 14.57
CA ALA A 52 -4.14 35.68 14.33
C ALA A 52 -4.31 34.75 15.55
N ALA A 53 -4.46 35.31 16.76
CA ALA A 53 -4.54 34.56 18.01
C ALA A 53 -5.87 33.81 18.27
N THR A 54 -6.83 33.83 17.33
CA THR A 54 -8.17 33.24 17.52
C THR A 54 -8.48 32.05 16.60
N SER A 55 -7.46 31.36 16.08
CA SER A 55 -7.64 30.34 15.05
C SER A 55 -6.85 29.05 15.34
N GLU A 56 -7.48 28.07 16.00
CA GLU A 56 -7.03 26.67 16.00
C GLU A 56 -7.68 25.89 14.82
N GLU A 57 -6.83 25.50 13.84
CA GLU A 57 -6.92 24.46 12.77
C GLU A 57 -7.94 24.53 11.59
N PRO A 58 -7.70 23.79 10.44
CA PRO A 58 -6.46 23.65 9.64
C PRO A 58 -6.65 23.90 8.10
N PHE A 59 -5.54 24.12 7.37
CA PHE A 59 -5.43 24.64 5.99
C PHE A 59 -5.25 23.57 4.88
N LYS A 60 -5.65 23.89 3.63
CA LYS A 60 -5.39 23.13 2.36
C LYS A 60 -4.02 23.51 1.76
N ILE A 61 -3.20 22.54 1.33
CA ILE A 61 -1.89 22.77 0.66
C ILE A 61 -2.01 22.50 -0.86
N THR A 62 -1.43 23.39 -1.68
CA THR A 62 -1.34 23.28 -3.16
C THR A 62 0.08 22.86 -3.57
N VAL A 63 0.26 21.82 -4.40
CA VAL A 63 1.57 21.39 -4.93
C VAL A 63 1.92 22.20 -6.19
N ALA A 64 3.17 22.65 -6.33
CA ALA A 64 3.61 23.52 -7.42
C ALA A 64 4.29 22.77 -8.59
N LYS A 65 5.06 21.71 -8.35
CA LYS A 65 5.76 20.92 -9.39
C LYS A 65 6.19 19.54 -8.88
N VAL A 66 6.38 18.54 -9.74
CA VAL A 66 6.97 17.23 -9.40
C VAL A 66 8.00 16.84 -10.47
N GLU A 67 9.18 16.35 -10.06
CA GLU A 67 10.30 15.90 -10.90
C GLU A 67 10.76 14.52 -10.42
N ILE A 68 10.84 13.53 -11.31
CA ILE A 68 11.39 12.21 -10.99
C ILE A 68 12.91 12.30 -11.04
N CYS A 69 13.61 11.86 -9.99
CA CYS A 69 15.07 11.87 -9.94
C CYS A 69 15.63 10.56 -10.50
N ASP A 70 16.82 10.63 -11.10
CA ASP A 70 17.64 9.45 -11.47
C ASP A 70 18.29 8.78 -10.24
N ALA A 71 17.66 8.90 -9.07
CA ALA A 71 18.08 8.32 -7.81
C ALA A 71 17.04 7.32 -7.34
N ILE A 72 17.52 6.17 -6.87
CA ILE A 72 16.76 5.13 -6.19
C ILE A 72 17.16 5.14 -4.72
N ASP A 73 16.19 4.98 -3.82
CA ASP A 73 16.50 4.95 -2.39
C ASP A 73 17.22 3.65 -2.00
N GLU A 74 17.60 3.53 -0.72
CA GLU A 74 18.24 2.35 -0.16
C GLU A 74 17.40 1.05 -0.30
N TYR A 75 16.14 1.18 -0.74
CA TYR A 75 15.20 0.10 -1.01
C TYR A 75 14.89 -0.09 -2.51
N GLY A 76 15.66 0.55 -3.40
CA GLY A 76 15.54 0.40 -4.86
C GLY A 76 14.31 1.09 -5.47
N ARG A 77 13.68 2.03 -4.74
CA ARG A 77 12.47 2.73 -5.19
C ARG A 77 12.84 4.05 -5.84
N ASN A 78 12.22 4.35 -6.98
CA ASN A 78 12.41 5.63 -7.67
C ASN A 78 11.98 6.78 -6.77
N ILE A 79 12.86 7.76 -6.61
CA ILE A 79 12.63 8.91 -5.76
C ILE A 79 12.19 10.10 -6.64
N ALA A 80 11.10 10.79 -6.28
CA ALA A 80 10.64 11.99 -7.01
C ALA A 80 10.66 13.24 -6.12
N ARG A 81 11.25 14.35 -6.57
CA ARG A 81 11.23 15.68 -5.94
C ARG A 81 9.90 16.38 -6.22
N ILE A 82 9.28 16.99 -5.21
CA ILE A 82 7.98 17.67 -5.23
C ILE A 82 8.14 19.10 -4.73
N GLN A 83 7.93 20.09 -5.60
CA GLN A 83 8.01 21.49 -5.25
C GLN A 83 6.72 21.97 -4.54
N VAL A 84 6.84 22.49 -3.32
CA VAL A 84 5.74 23.13 -2.56
C VAL A 84 5.91 24.66 -2.49
N PRO A 85 4.82 25.46 -2.42
CA PRO A 85 4.90 26.92 -2.32
C PRO A 85 5.62 27.39 -1.04
N ARG A 86 6.44 28.43 -1.16
CA ARG A 86 7.19 29.02 -0.02
C ARG A 86 6.27 29.40 1.15
N SER A 87 5.05 29.87 0.90
CA SER A 87 4.09 30.27 1.94
C SER A 87 3.81 29.17 2.98
N VAL A 88 3.79 27.90 2.55
CA VAL A 88 3.55 26.74 3.43
C VAL A 88 4.75 26.46 4.34
N LEU A 89 5.97 26.74 3.86
CA LEU A 89 7.19 26.63 4.64
C LEU A 89 7.36 27.83 5.60
N TYR A 90 6.95 29.04 5.18
CA TYR A 90 7.03 30.26 5.97
C TYR A 90 6.02 30.33 7.13
N GLU A 91 4.81 29.80 6.98
CA GLU A 91 3.82 29.77 8.08
C GLU A 91 4.31 28.92 9.27
N ASN A 92 5.02 27.81 8.99
CA ASN A 92 5.67 27.00 10.03
C ASN A 92 6.93 27.67 10.63
N ALA A 93 7.66 28.48 9.83
CA ALA A 93 8.84 29.20 10.31
C ALA A 93 8.50 30.39 11.25
N ILE A 94 7.31 31.01 11.07
CA ILE A 94 6.85 32.12 11.92
C ILE A 94 6.45 31.64 13.32
N GLU A 95 5.94 30.40 13.46
CA GLU A 95 5.72 29.79 14.78
C GLU A 95 7.04 29.51 15.50
N ILE A 96 8.07 29.02 14.78
CA ILE A 96 9.41 28.76 15.34
C ILE A 96 10.06 30.04 15.86
N LYS A 97 9.96 31.16 15.13
CA LYS A 97 10.60 32.43 15.55
C LYS A 97 9.93 33.12 16.75
N LYS A 98 8.64 32.86 16.98
CA LYS A 98 7.91 33.33 18.17
C LYS A 98 8.29 32.55 19.44
N ILE A 99 8.94 31.40 19.29
CA ILE A 99 9.45 30.57 20.38
C ILE A 99 10.83 31.10 20.78
N ASP A 100 11.74 31.33 19.82
CA ASP A 100 13.06 31.95 20.08
C ASP A 100 12.95 33.35 20.73
N GLU A 101 12.03 34.21 20.27
CA GLU A 101 11.86 35.57 20.85
C GLU A 101 11.25 35.57 22.28
N LYS A 102 10.67 34.45 22.75
CA LYS A 102 10.14 34.32 24.12
C LYS A 102 11.19 33.87 25.14
N ASP A 103 12.29 33.29 24.68
CA ASP A 103 13.40 32.84 25.52
C ASP A 103 14.41 33.96 25.80
N ASP A 104 14.51 34.97 24.92
CA ASP A 104 15.40 36.12 25.09
C ASP A 104 14.82 37.24 25.99
N ASP A 105 13.51 37.27 26.25
CA ASP A 105 12.83 38.33 27.03
C ASP A 105 12.84 38.10 28.56
N ASN A 106 13.52 37.06 29.07
CA ASN A 106 13.59 36.72 30.51
C ASN A 106 15.00 36.85 31.10
N GLY A 107 15.68 37.98 30.89
CA GLY A 107 16.95 38.21 31.56
C GLY A 107 17.57 39.57 31.29
N ASP A 108 16.92 40.66 31.71
CA ASP A 108 17.64 41.90 31.99
C ASP A 108 16.91 42.70 33.09
N ASP A 109 17.28 42.40 34.35
CA ASP A 109 17.15 43.33 35.48
C ASP A 109 18.46 43.22 36.28
N GLY A 110 19.13 44.36 36.44
CA GLY A 110 20.53 44.49 36.84
C GLY A 110 20.85 44.23 38.32
N ASP A 111 22.14 44.03 38.57
CA ASP A 111 23.01 44.87 39.43
C ASP A 111 24.19 44.04 40.00
N ASP A 112 25.39 44.51 39.63
CA ASP A 112 26.65 44.66 40.37
C ASP A 112 26.99 43.78 41.61
N ASP A 113 28.27 43.36 41.56
CA ASP A 113 29.27 43.21 42.62
C ASP A 113 29.45 41.90 43.45
N ASP A 114 30.73 41.54 43.49
CA ASP A 114 31.55 40.91 44.55
C ASP A 114 31.55 39.38 44.81
N ASP A 115 32.73 38.81 44.49
CA ASP A 115 33.63 38.00 45.31
C ASP A 115 33.11 36.83 46.19
N GLY A 116 33.69 35.65 45.93
CA GLY A 116 34.24 34.81 47.01
C GLY A 116 33.63 33.42 47.27
N ASN A 117 34.44 32.39 47.01
CA ASN A 117 34.65 31.13 47.75
C ASN A 117 33.51 30.30 48.40
N ASN A 118 33.69 28.98 48.18
CA ASN A 118 33.45 27.80 49.05
C ASN A 118 32.08 27.07 49.03
N ASP A 119 32.21 25.78 48.72
CA ASP A 119 31.59 24.58 49.32
C ASP A 119 30.40 24.79 50.27
N ASP A 120 29.24 24.22 49.93
CA ASP A 120 28.51 23.27 50.80
C ASP A 120 27.33 22.57 50.10
N ASN A 121 27.07 21.33 50.53
CA ASN A 121 25.96 20.47 50.13
C ASN A 121 24.57 21.05 50.51
N GLY A 122 23.55 20.83 49.67
CA GLY A 122 22.16 20.89 50.10
C GLY A 122 21.13 20.97 48.97
N ASP A 123 20.32 19.92 48.84
CA ASP A 123 19.05 19.77 48.13
C ASP A 123 18.44 21.00 47.43
N ASN A 124 18.32 20.92 46.10
CA ASN A 124 17.14 21.40 45.38
C ASN A 124 16.98 20.58 44.09
N CYS A 125 16.34 19.42 44.22
CA CYS A 125 15.67 18.78 43.10
C CYS A 125 14.47 19.63 42.65
N ASP A 126 14.13 19.49 41.38
CA ASP A 126 12.88 19.91 40.72
C ASP A 126 12.74 21.40 40.41
N LYS A 127 13.32 21.82 39.26
CA LYS A 127 12.76 22.90 38.40
C LYS A 127 13.30 22.95 36.97
N ASP A 128 14.40 22.28 36.63
CA ASP A 128 14.98 22.30 35.26
C ASP A 128 14.63 21.09 34.38
N SER A 129 13.96 20.05 34.92
CA SER A 129 13.56 18.86 34.14
C SER A 129 12.30 19.06 33.29
N ASP A 130 11.44 20.01 33.63
CA ASP A 130 10.17 20.26 32.92
C ASP A 130 10.32 21.13 31.67
N LYS A 131 11.35 22.00 31.61
CA LYS A 131 11.60 22.86 30.43
C LYS A 131 12.15 22.06 29.25
N GLY A 132 13.16 21.21 29.48
CA GLY A 132 13.76 20.38 28.43
C GLY A 132 12.84 19.25 27.91
N GLN A 133 11.86 18.81 28.69
CA GLN A 133 10.86 17.83 28.23
C GLN A 133 9.77 18.47 27.36
N ASN A 134 9.38 19.71 27.63
CA ASN A 134 8.38 20.43 26.81
C ASN A 134 8.88 20.75 25.40
N ASP A 135 10.15 21.15 25.26
CA ASP A 135 10.77 21.39 23.95
C ASP A 135 10.86 20.13 23.10
N VAL A 136 11.23 18.99 23.71
CA VAL A 136 11.30 17.69 23.03
C VAL A 136 9.91 17.21 22.61
N LEU A 137 8.88 17.43 23.44
CA LEU A 137 7.48 17.08 23.12
C LEU A 137 6.92 17.94 21.99
N GLN A 138 7.20 19.25 21.97
CA GLN A 138 6.70 20.17 20.95
C GLN A 138 7.42 20.01 19.60
N GLN A 139 8.72 19.72 19.57
CA GLN A 139 9.44 19.36 18.34
C GLN A 139 8.97 18.02 17.78
N HIS A 140 8.71 17.03 18.63
CA HIS A 140 8.07 15.78 18.21
C HIS A 140 6.71 16.04 17.59
N GLU A 141 5.93 16.98 18.15
CA GLU A 141 4.63 17.33 17.62
C GLU A 141 4.71 18.03 16.25
N ILE A 142 5.71 18.90 16.02
CA ILE A 142 5.96 19.52 14.71
C ILE A 142 6.41 18.47 13.69
N ILE A 143 7.37 17.60 14.03
CA ILE A 143 7.82 16.49 13.16
C ILE A 143 6.68 15.51 12.91
N HIS A 144 5.85 15.24 13.92
CA HIS A 144 4.66 14.42 13.79
C HIS A 144 3.62 15.09 12.88
N ARG A 145 3.39 16.40 12.98
CA ARG A 145 2.46 17.14 12.11
C ARG A 145 2.96 17.20 10.66
N LEU A 146 4.27 17.37 10.45
CA LEU A 146 4.91 17.25 9.13
C LEU A 146 4.79 15.84 8.56
N ASN A 147 5.16 14.81 9.34
CA ASN A 147 4.99 13.41 8.95
C ASN A 147 3.51 13.06 8.70
N LYS A 148 2.57 13.60 9.48
CA LYS A 148 1.12 13.41 9.29
C LYS A 148 0.64 14.12 8.02
N THR A 149 1.19 15.29 7.70
CA THR A 149 0.93 15.99 6.44
C THR A 149 1.49 15.21 5.25
N LEU A 150 2.69 14.65 5.36
CA LEU A 150 3.31 13.79 4.35
C LEU A 150 2.56 12.46 4.19
N GLN A 151 2.05 11.88 5.27
CA GLN A 151 1.17 10.71 5.26
C GLN A 151 -0.18 11.00 4.60
N LEU A 152 -0.78 12.16 4.87
CA LEU A 152 -2.02 12.61 4.21
C LEU A 152 -1.83 12.86 2.70
N LEU A 153 -0.60 13.13 2.27
CA LEU A 153 -0.19 13.19 0.86
C LEU A 153 0.23 11.82 0.29
N GLY A 154 0.20 10.76 1.09
CA GLY A 154 0.53 9.38 0.68
C GLY A 154 2.03 9.04 0.66
N LEU A 155 2.89 9.84 1.30
CA LEU A 155 4.35 9.84 1.10
C LEU A 155 5.19 9.24 2.25
N GLY A 156 4.57 8.74 3.33
CA GLY A 156 5.28 8.09 4.46
C GLY A 156 6.03 9.07 5.38
N ASN A 157 6.77 8.54 6.37
CA ASN A 157 7.53 9.33 7.35
C ASN A 157 8.98 9.52 6.89
N VAL A 158 9.48 10.75 6.90
CA VAL A 158 10.82 11.10 6.35
C VAL A 158 11.74 11.73 7.41
N LEU A 159 11.21 12.22 8.53
CA LEU A 159 11.98 12.95 9.55
C LEU A 159 12.00 12.21 10.91
N HIS A 160 13.18 12.15 11.55
CA HIS A 160 13.39 11.59 12.89
C HIS A 160 14.08 12.62 13.82
N CYS A 161 13.64 12.69 15.07
CA CYS A 161 14.22 13.54 16.11
C CYS A 161 15.30 12.77 16.90
N ALA A 162 16.47 13.36 17.10
CA ALA A 162 17.53 12.78 17.94
C ALA A 162 18.06 13.85 18.91
N GLY A 163 17.27 14.15 19.93
CA GLY A 163 17.65 15.08 21.00
C GLY A 163 17.24 16.55 20.76
N PRO A 164 17.44 17.42 21.76
CA PRO A 164 16.75 18.72 21.87
C PRO A 164 17.11 19.77 20.80
N LYS A 165 18.12 19.54 19.96
CA LYS A 165 18.59 20.53 18.96
C LYS A 165 18.98 19.97 17.57
N VAL A 166 18.82 18.67 17.30
CA VAL A 166 19.38 18.04 16.07
C VAL A 166 18.36 17.15 15.36
N ALA A 167 18.14 17.42 14.07
CA ALA A 167 17.40 16.53 13.16
C ALA A 167 18.38 15.85 12.19
N TYR A 168 18.30 14.51 12.07
CA TYR A 168 19.11 13.78 11.11
C TYR A 168 18.30 13.44 9.86
N CYS A 169 18.87 13.74 8.69
CA CYS A 169 18.52 13.06 7.44
C CYS A 169 19.49 11.87 7.27
N LYS A 170 18.97 10.67 6.94
CA LYS A 170 19.81 9.47 6.75
C LYS A 170 20.91 9.73 5.71
N HIS A 171 22.12 9.24 5.99
CA HIS A 171 23.38 9.57 5.31
C HIS A 171 23.36 9.32 3.79
N GLY A 172 24.04 10.20 3.04
CA GLY A 172 24.12 10.23 1.57
C GLY A 172 23.24 11.30 0.92
N PHE A 173 22.17 11.74 1.60
CA PHE A 173 21.11 12.58 1.03
C PHE A 173 21.39 14.09 1.00
N ALA A 174 22.31 14.62 1.82
CA ALA A 174 22.44 16.08 2.00
C ALA A 174 23.33 16.77 0.93
N ASN A 175 24.38 16.11 0.45
CA ASN A 175 25.36 16.75 -0.45
C ASN A 175 24.80 17.05 -1.85
N GLU A 176 23.84 16.26 -2.33
CA GLU A 176 23.14 16.49 -3.60
C GLU A 176 21.93 17.45 -3.48
N LEU A 177 21.50 17.79 -2.26
CA LEU A 177 20.29 18.57 -2.01
C LEU A 177 20.55 20.10 -2.01
N PHE A 178 21.73 20.53 -1.57
CA PHE A 178 22.02 21.94 -1.28
C PHE A 178 23.22 22.56 -2.03
N GLY A 179 23.96 21.78 -2.81
CA GLY A 179 24.94 22.32 -3.78
C GLY A 179 26.01 23.26 -3.18
N ARG A 180 26.67 22.88 -2.07
CA ARG A 180 27.92 23.52 -1.64
C ARG A 180 29.11 22.58 -1.88
N THR A 181 29.92 22.88 -2.88
CA THR A 181 31.34 22.54 -2.86
C THR A 181 32.05 23.55 -1.96
N SER A 182 32.34 23.23 -0.70
CA SER A 182 33.28 24.03 0.07
C SER A 182 34.70 23.65 -0.33
N ALA A 183 35.37 24.56 -1.02
CA ALA A 183 36.82 24.53 -1.21
C ALA A 183 37.52 24.80 0.13
N ALA A 184 37.60 23.79 1.00
CA ALA A 184 38.55 23.66 2.10
C ALA A 184 38.37 22.26 2.69
N GLY A 185 39.43 21.44 2.67
CA GLY A 185 39.38 20.05 3.13
C GLY A 185 39.06 19.95 4.62
N GLY A 186 38.13 19.05 4.95
CA GLY A 186 37.77 18.68 6.32
C GLY A 186 36.39 18.03 6.38
N TYR A 187 36.33 16.71 6.36
CA TYR A 187 35.10 15.96 6.71
C TYR A 187 34.85 16.12 8.20
N THR A 188 33.70 16.69 8.59
CA THR A 188 33.26 16.72 9.99
C THR A 188 31.96 15.95 10.13
N GLU A 189 31.93 15.02 11.09
CA GLU A 189 30.72 14.40 11.63
C GLU A 189 29.95 15.48 12.42
N GLY A 190 28.90 16.06 11.84
CA GLY A 190 28.09 17.08 12.53
C GLY A 190 26.67 17.10 11.97
N GLY A 191 25.67 16.93 12.83
CA GLY A 191 24.26 17.11 12.49
C GLY A 191 23.91 18.58 12.25
N TRP A 192 22.77 18.83 11.58
CA TRP A 192 22.30 20.19 11.25
C TRP A 192 21.40 20.75 12.36
N GLU A 193 21.58 22.02 12.72
CA GLU A 193 20.60 22.74 13.56
C GLU A 193 19.33 23.05 12.73
N LEU A 194 18.15 22.90 13.34
CA LEU A 194 16.86 23.07 12.67
C LEU A 194 16.68 24.48 12.05
N SER A 195 17.31 25.48 12.66
CA SER A 195 17.35 26.88 12.19
C SER A 195 18.09 27.03 10.86
N GLU A 196 19.15 26.24 10.61
CA GLU A 196 19.94 26.27 9.37
C GLU A 196 19.22 25.64 8.17
N LEU A 197 18.42 24.59 8.42
CA LEU A 197 17.57 23.92 7.42
C LEU A 197 16.48 24.84 6.85
N LEU A 198 16.00 25.79 7.66
CA LEU A 198 14.97 26.76 7.29
C LEU A 198 15.52 28.03 6.61
N TYR A 199 16.79 28.38 6.88
CA TYR A 199 17.41 29.58 6.33
C TYR A 199 18.15 29.36 5.00
N CYS A 200 18.47 28.12 4.63
CA CYS A 200 19.07 27.78 3.34
C CYS A 200 18.02 27.80 2.21
N GLY A 201 17.48 29.00 1.94
CA GLY A 201 16.30 29.25 1.11
C GLY A 201 16.49 29.11 -0.40
N THR A 202 16.95 27.97 -0.93
CA THR A 202 17.10 27.79 -2.40
C THR A 202 16.36 26.64 -3.06
N THR A 203 15.75 25.67 -2.35
CA THR A 203 15.04 24.57 -3.04
C THR A 203 13.77 24.12 -2.30
N ASN A 204 12.61 24.34 -2.93
CA ASN A 204 11.26 24.07 -2.41
C ASN A 204 10.83 22.58 -2.53
N TRP A 205 11.74 21.61 -2.56
CA TRP A 205 11.47 20.25 -3.04
C TRP A 205 11.35 19.18 -1.92
N ILE A 206 10.39 18.25 -2.02
CA ILE A 206 10.07 17.14 -1.09
C ILE A 206 10.10 15.79 -1.83
N LEU A 207 10.58 14.70 -1.23
CA LEU A 207 10.71 13.41 -1.93
C LEU A 207 9.50 12.46 -1.75
N ALA A 208 9.15 11.66 -2.77
CA ALA A 208 8.01 10.73 -2.80
C ALA A 208 8.33 9.33 -3.36
N VAL A 209 7.57 8.31 -2.92
CA VAL A 209 7.76 6.88 -3.25
C VAL A 209 6.48 6.28 -3.88
N LEU A 210 6.64 5.46 -4.92
CA LEU A 210 5.54 4.91 -5.74
C LEU A 210 4.88 3.62 -5.17
N PRO A 211 3.59 3.34 -5.53
CA PRO A 211 2.80 2.23 -4.97
C PRO A 211 3.21 0.82 -5.42
N THR A 212 2.78 -0.18 -4.65
CA THR A 212 3.14 -1.60 -4.78
C THR A 212 2.30 -2.33 -5.84
N VAL A 213 2.97 -3.02 -6.77
CA VAL A 213 2.36 -3.80 -7.86
C VAL A 213 2.28 -5.29 -7.50
N ARG A 214 1.44 -6.02 -8.24
CA ARG A 214 1.02 -7.42 -8.06
C ARG A 214 2.18 -8.41 -7.98
N LYS A 215 2.19 -9.25 -6.95
CA LYS A 215 3.21 -10.28 -6.72
C LYS A 215 3.00 -11.51 -7.62
N LEU A 216 4.06 -12.03 -8.24
CA LEU A 216 4.02 -13.35 -8.85
C LEU A 216 3.86 -14.40 -7.75
N SER A 217 2.86 -15.26 -7.88
CA SER A 217 2.68 -16.42 -7.00
C SER A 217 2.93 -17.68 -7.80
N LEU A 218 3.82 -18.54 -7.31
CA LEU A 218 4.11 -19.81 -7.96
C LEU A 218 3.11 -20.88 -7.52
N LYS A 219 2.83 -21.83 -8.42
CA LYS A 219 2.15 -23.09 -8.05
C LYS A 219 3.03 -23.89 -7.10
N GLU A 220 2.41 -24.74 -6.29
CA GLU A 220 3.10 -25.59 -5.32
C GLU A 220 4.25 -26.38 -5.97
N HIS A 221 4.00 -27.07 -7.08
CA HIS A 221 5.03 -27.87 -7.74
C HIS A 221 6.23 -27.05 -8.27
N GLN A 222 6.01 -25.79 -8.66
CA GLN A 222 7.07 -24.88 -9.10
C GLN A 222 7.93 -24.50 -7.90
N GLY A 223 7.30 -24.13 -6.78
CA GLY A 223 7.98 -23.88 -5.51
C GLY A 223 8.78 -25.09 -5.05
N ILE A 224 8.18 -26.28 -5.02
CA ILE A 224 8.83 -27.55 -4.66
C ILE A 224 9.99 -27.88 -5.61
N SER A 225 9.88 -27.59 -6.90
CA SER A 225 10.98 -27.78 -7.86
C SER A 225 12.19 -26.91 -7.51
N LEU A 226 11.97 -25.65 -7.11
CA LEU A 226 13.03 -24.77 -6.66
C LEU A 226 13.67 -25.26 -5.36
N LEU A 227 12.87 -25.80 -4.42
CA LEU A 227 13.40 -26.44 -3.21
C LEU A 227 14.30 -27.62 -3.57
N LYS A 228 13.85 -28.48 -4.49
CA LYS A 228 14.61 -29.65 -4.95
C LYS A 228 15.94 -29.26 -5.61
N GLN A 229 15.95 -28.19 -6.42
CA GLN A 229 17.16 -27.65 -7.06
C GLN A 229 18.17 -27.10 -6.04
N ALA A 230 17.70 -26.72 -4.84
CA ALA A 230 18.53 -26.25 -3.74
C ALA A 230 18.90 -27.38 -2.74
N ASP A 231 18.74 -28.64 -3.14
CA ASP A 231 18.99 -29.82 -2.29
C ASP A 231 18.23 -29.80 -0.97
N ILE A 232 17.00 -29.26 -0.97
CA ILE A 232 16.05 -29.38 0.13
C ILE A 232 15.23 -30.67 -0.08
N PRO A 233 15.12 -31.55 0.92
CA PRO A 233 14.35 -32.78 0.77
C PRO A 233 12.85 -32.51 0.55
N VAL A 234 12.33 -33.06 -0.55
CA VAL A 234 10.92 -33.02 -0.93
C VAL A 234 10.44 -34.43 -1.28
N ALA A 235 9.13 -34.68 -1.19
CA ALA A 235 8.57 -35.94 -1.64
C ALA A 235 8.74 -36.08 -3.16
N PRO A 236 9.09 -37.27 -3.69
CA PRO A 236 9.04 -37.52 -5.13
C PRO A 236 7.65 -37.20 -5.69
N PHE A 237 7.61 -36.39 -6.75
CA PHE A 237 6.38 -35.92 -7.35
C PHE A 237 6.51 -35.78 -8.86
N THR A 238 5.36 -35.77 -9.53
CA THR A 238 5.19 -35.44 -10.94
C THR A 238 3.94 -34.59 -11.11
N VAL A 239 3.83 -33.89 -12.22
CA VAL A 239 2.70 -33.01 -12.56
C VAL A 239 2.22 -33.38 -13.94
N SER A 240 0.91 -33.42 -14.14
CA SER A 240 0.33 -33.63 -15.44
C SER A 240 -0.93 -32.79 -15.63
N ARG A 241 -1.24 -32.51 -16.90
CA ARG A 241 -2.48 -31.90 -17.38
C ARG A 241 -3.46 -32.95 -17.94
N ASN A 242 -3.11 -34.22 -17.86
CA ASN A 242 -3.88 -35.33 -18.41
C ASN A 242 -3.97 -36.46 -17.37
N ALA A 243 -5.19 -36.92 -17.10
CA ALA A 243 -5.43 -37.96 -16.10
C ALA A 243 -4.76 -39.31 -16.47
N ASP A 244 -4.65 -39.64 -17.76
CA ASP A 244 -4.04 -40.88 -18.24
C ASP A 244 -2.51 -40.83 -18.15
N GLU A 245 -1.91 -39.66 -18.40
CA GLU A 245 -0.48 -39.46 -18.14
C GLU A 245 -0.20 -39.53 -16.63
N LEU A 246 -1.05 -38.91 -15.80
CA LEU A 246 -0.94 -39.00 -14.34
C LEU A 246 -1.00 -40.45 -13.84
N TYR A 247 -1.82 -41.31 -14.47
CA TYR A 247 -1.88 -42.75 -14.16
C TYR A 247 -0.54 -43.45 -14.42
N GLU A 248 0.10 -43.22 -15.56
CA GLU A 248 1.40 -43.83 -15.85
C GLU A 248 2.51 -43.28 -14.94
N GLU A 249 2.48 -41.98 -14.62
CA GLU A 249 3.41 -41.38 -13.67
C GLU A 249 3.21 -41.91 -12.24
N ALA A 250 1.96 -42.15 -11.81
CA ALA A 250 1.65 -42.79 -10.53
C ALA A 250 2.31 -44.17 -10.41
N ARG A 251 2.29 -44.95 -11.49
CA ARG A 251 2.95 -46.27 -11.55
C ARG A 251 4.47 -46.17 -11.46
N LYS A 252 5.07 -45.12 -12.03
CA LYS A 252 6.52 -44.88 -11.98
C LYS A 252 7.00 -44.43 -10.60
N ILE A 253 6.25 -43.58 -9.91
CA ILE A 253 6.55 -43.18 -8.52
C ILE A 253 6.57 -44.43 -7.62
N GLY A 254 5.65 -45.36 -7.87
CA GLY A 254 5.58 -46.66 -7.22
C GLY A 254 5.09 -46.59 -5.76
N GLY A 255 4.68 -47.74 -5.25
CA GLY A 255 4.00 -47.85 -3.96
C GLY A 255 2.47 -47.76 -4.10
N LYS A 256 1.78 -48.02 -3.00
CA LYS A 256 0.31 -47.92 -2.94
C LYS A 256 -0.12 -46.54 -2.47
N ASP A 257 0.60 -45.95 -1.51
CA ASP A 257 0.24 -44.68 -0.91
C ASP A 257 0.74 -43.46 -1.70
N LEU A 258 -0.19 -42.78 -2.36
CA LEU A 258 0.06 -41.56 -3.14
C LEU A 258 -0.84 -40.43 -2.64
N VAL A 259 -0.49 -39.20 -3.02
CA VAL A 259 -1.27 -38.00 -2.74
C VAL A 259 -1.49 -37.26 -4.04
N VAL A 260 -2.75 -36.96 -4.37
CA VAL A 260 -3.16 -36.17 -5.53
C VAL A 260 -3.51 -34.76 -5.05
N LYS A 261 -2.89 -33.74 -5.64
CA LYS A 261 -3.04 -32.33 -5.24
C LYS A 261 -3.34 -31.44 -6.44
N ALA A 262 -4.46 -30.73 -6.37
CA ALA A 262 -4.84 -29.71 -7.34
C ALA A 262 -3.83 -28.54 -7.35
N GLN A 263 -3.34 -28.17 -8.53
CA GLN A 263 -2.36 -27.09 -8.70
C GLN A 263 -3.04 -25.77 -9.05
N VAL A 264 -3.51 -25.06 -8.03
CA VAL A 264 -4.24 -23.79 -8.14
C VAL A 264 -3.63 -22.73 -7.23
N LEU A 265 -3.67 -21.46 -7.65
CA LEU A 265 -3.12 -20.33 -6.88
C LEU A 265 -4.10 -19.85 -5.80
N THR A 266 -4.47 -20.76 -4.90
CA THR A 266 -5.30 -20.46 -3.72
C THR A 266 -4.96 -21.38 -2.56
N GLY A 267 -5.05 -20.85 -1.33
CA GLY A 267 -4.93 -21.64 -0.12
C GLY A 267 -6.23 -22.38 0.22
N GLY A 268 -6.17 -23.28 1.21
CA GLY A 268 -7.35 -23.98 1.71
C GLY A 268 -7.92 -25.05 0.76
N ARG A 269 -7.13 -25.50 -0.22
CA ARG A 269 -7.49 -26.52 -1.22
C ARG A 269 -8.09 -27.77 -0.58
N GLY A 270 -7.52 -28.26 0.52
CA GLY A 270 -8.01 -29.45 1.23
C GLY A 270 -9.45 -29.35 1.77
N LYS A 271 -9.97 -28.13 1.97
CA LYS A 271 -11.35 -27.86 2.42
C LYS A 271 -12.23 -27.24 1.31
N GLY A 272 -11.73 -27.15 0.09
CA GLY A 272 -12.49 -26.65 -1.06
C GLY A 272 -13.43 -27.70 -1.65
N TYR A 273 -14.13 -27.35 -2.71
CA TYR A 273 -14.92 -28.28 -3.52
C TYR A 273 -14.83 -27.90 -5.00
N PHE A 274 -15.08 -28.85 -5.89
CA PHE A 274 -15.08 -28.65 -7.33
C PHE A 274 -16.50 -28.59 -7.88
N ASP A 275 -16.70 -27.92 -9.01
CA ASP A 275 -17.95 -27.97 -9.79
C ASP A 275 -18.25 -29.37 -10.37
N SER A 276 -17.24 -30.24 -10.48
CA SER A 276 -17.41 -31.67 -10.77
C SER A 276 -18.09 -32.47 -9.64
N GLY A 277 -18.28 -31.86 -8.46
CA GLY A 277 -18.81 -32.52 -7.27
C GLY A 277 -17.77 -33.16 -6.35
N LEU A 278 -16.47 -33.09 -6.71
CA LEU A 278 -15.39 -33.57 -5.83
C LEU A 278 -15.20 -32.63 -4.64
N GLU A 279 -15.22 -33.16 -3.42
CA GLU A 279 -14.87 -32.41 -2.21
C GLU A 279 -13.37 -32.53 -1.92
N GLY A 280 -12.71 -31.40 -1.67
CA GLY A 280 -11.28 -31.31 -1.39
C GLY A 280 -10.39 -31.32 -2.64
N GLY A 281 -9.33 -30.52 -2.62
CA GLY A 281 -8.28 -30.48 -3.65
C GLY A 281 -7.01 -31.25 -3.29
N VAL A 282 -7.01 -32.00 -2.18
CA VAL A 282 -5.89 -32.83 -1.73
C VAL A 282 -6.45 -34.18 -1.28
N HIS A 283 -6.09 -35.25 -1.98
CA HIS A 283 -6.63 -36.59 -1.76
C HIS A 283 -5.51 -37.61 -1.53
N LEU A 284 -5.67 -38.44 -0.50
CA LEU A 284 -4.89 -39.66 -0.37
C LEU A 284 -5.49 -40.72 -1.28
N VAL A 285 -4.67 -41.37 -2.10
CA VAL A 285 -5.10 -42.43 -3.00
C VAL A 285 -4.21 -43.65 -2.83
N PHE A 286 -4.78 -44.84 -3.02
CA PHE A 286 -4.15 -46.12 -2.75
C PHE A 286 -3.84 -46.94 -4.01
N SER A 287 -4.18 -46.41 -5.19
CA SER A 287 -3.81 -46.99 -6.46
C SER A 287 -3.68 -45.94 -7.57
N PRO A 288 -2.94 -46.24 -8.65
CA PRO A 288 -2.90 -45.39 -9.86
C PRO A 288 -4.28 -45.14 -10.48
N GLU A 289 -5.17 -46.12 -10.46
CA GLU A 289 -6.54 -46.01 -10.98
C GLU A 289 -7.34 -44.97 -10.19
N GLU A 290 -7.26 -45.01 -8.85
CA GLU A 290 -7.89 -44.00 -8.00
C GLU A 290 -7.27 -42.62 -8.25
N ALA A 291 -5.96 -42.53 -8.45
CA ALA A 291 -5.29 -41.28 -8.81
C ALA A 291 -5.86 -40.68 -10.11
N ARG A 292 -6.07 -41.52 -11.13
CA ARG A 292 -6.67 -41.13 -12.41
C ARG A 292 -8.11 -40.63 -12.24
N GLU A 293 -8.91 -41.32 -11.43
CA GLU A 293 -10.29 -40.94 -11.14
C GLU A 293 -10.35 -39.57 -10.47
N LYS A 294 -9.56 -39.34 -9.41
CA LYS A 294 -9.54 -38.03 -8.75
C LYS A 294 -9.02 -36.93 -9.68
N ALA A 295 -8.00 -37.21 -10.47
CA ALA A 295 -7.45 -36.25 -11.42
C ALA A 295 -8.44 -35.86 -12.52
N SER A 296 -9.24 -36.80 -13.04
CA SER A 296 -10.25 -36.48 -14.06
C SER A 296 -11.38 -35.60 -13.55
N MET A 297 -11.69 -35.68 -12.24
CA MET A 297 -12.64 -34.79 -11.58
C MET A 297 -12.03 -33.42 -11.23
N MET A 298 -10.70 -33.29 -11.18
CA MET A 298 -10.02 -32.02 -10.91
C MET A 298 -9.70 -31.26 -12.19
N LEU A 299 -9.15 -31.94 -13.20
CA LEU A 299 -8.66 -31.34 -14.43
C LEU A 299 -9.80 -30.70 -15.23
N GLY A 300 -9.65 -29.43 -15.60
CA GLY A 300 -10.64 -28.65 -16.33
C GLY A 300 -11.84 -28.19 -15.49
N SER A 301 -11.91 -28.60 -14.22
CA SER A 301 -12.95 -28.20 -13.25
C SER A 301 -12.51 -26.96 -12.46
N LYS A 302 -13.46 -26.22 -11.89
CA LYS A 302 -13.16 -25.08 -11.01
C LYS A 302 -13.21 -25.49 -9.55
N ILE A 303 -12.18 -25.13 -8.79
CA ILE A 303 -12.18 -25.28 -7.33
C ILE A 303 -12.63 -23.98 -6.64
N PHE A 304 -13.54 -24.15 -5.70
CA PHE A 304 -14.08 -23.11 -4.83
C PHE A 304 -13.49 -23.30 -3.44
N THR A 305 -12.87 -22.25 -2.91
CA THR A 305 -12.31 -22.20 -1.57
C THR A 305 -12.83 -20.95 -0.87
N LYS A 306 -12.63 -20.84 0.44
CA LYS A 306 -12.92 -19.60 1.17
C LYS A 306 -12.21 -18.37 0.59
N GLN A 307 -11.07 -18.56 -0.08
CA GLN A 307 -10.27 -17.47 -0.64
C GLN A 307 -10.66 -17.13 -2.10
N THR A 308 -11.26 -18.05 -2.85
CA THR A 308 -11.70 -17.78 -4.24
C THR A 308 -13.13 -17.29 -4.34
N GLY A 309 -13.94 -17.49 -3.29
CA GLY A 309 -15.35 -17.12 -3.29
C GLY A 309 -16.13 -17.85 -4.39
N ALA A 310 -17.18 -17.22 -4.89
CA ALA A 310 -18.06 -17.80 -5.92
C ALA A 310 -17.42 -17.87 -7.32
N ALA A 311 -16.33 -17.14 -7.57
CA ALA A 311 -15.66 -17.14 -8.87
C ALA A 311 -14.91 -18.46 -9.14
N GLY A 312 -14.39 -19.08 -8.07
CA GLY A 312 -13.53 -20.25 -8.16
C GLY A 312 -12.21 -19.97 -8.87
N LYS A 313 -11.39 -21.01 -9.03
CA LYS A 313 -10.20 -21.01 -9.90
C LYS A 313 -10.17 -22.27 -10.75
N PRO A 314 -9.81 -22.19 -12.04
CA PRO A 314 -9.68 -23.37 -12.88
C PRO A 314 -8.50 -24.24 -12.39
N CYS A 315 -8.63 -25.55 -12.50
CA CYS A 315 -7.56 -26.50 -12.18
C CYS A 315 -7.13 -27.23 -13.46
N ASP A 316 -6.08 -26.72 -14.11
CA ASP A 316 -5.58 -27.28 -15.38
C ASP A 316 -4.41 -28.25 -15.17
N GLU A 317 -3.88 -28.34 -13.95
CA GLU A 317 -2.76 -29.17 -13.58
C GLU A 317 -3.02 -29.88 -12.25
N VAL A 318 -2.60 -31.13 -12.17
CA VAL A 318 -2.66 -31.95 -10.97
C VAL A 318 -1.27 -32.50 -10.68
N MET A 319 -0.86 -32.40 -9.43
CA MET A 319 0.38 -32.99 -8.94
C MET A 319 0.06 -34.31 -8.26
N ILE A 320 0.85 -35.34 -8.54
CA ILE A 320 0.87 -36.58 -7.76
C ILE A 320 2.20 -36.72 -7.07
N CYS A 321 2.19 -37.03 -5.77
CA CYS A 321 3.41 -37.22 -5.01
C CYS A 321 3.33 -38.46 -4.12
N LYS A 322 4.48 -39.03 -3.80
CA LYS A 322 4.59 -40.13 -2.84
C LYS A 322 4.11 -39.66 -1.46
N ARG A 323 3.25 -40.45 -0.82
CA ARG A 323 2.87 -40.19 0.57
C ARG A 323 4.07 -40.45 1.48
N LEU A 324 4.37 -39.48 2.35
CA LEU A 324 5.30 -39.67 3.46
C LEU A 324 4.50 -39.90 4.75
N PHE A 325 4.93 -40.88 5.54
CA PHE A 325 4.37 -41.13 6.86
C PHE A 325 5.07 -40.22 7.86
N THR A 326 4.33 -39.28 8.43
CA THR A 326 4.85 -38.20 9.25
C THR A 326 4.67 -38.50 10.73
N ARG A 327 5.68 -38.15 11.55
CA ARG A 327 5.63 -38.22 13.01
C ARG A 327 5.19 -36.90 13.62
N ARG A 328 5.70 -35.80 13.07
CA ARG A 328 5.49 -34.43 13.54
C ARG A 328 5.39 -33.48 12.35
N GLU A 329 4.55 -32.46 12.49
CA GLU A 329 4.35 -31.41 11.50
C GLU A 329 4.68 -30.06 12.12
N PHE A 330 5.47 -29.27 11.38
CA PHE A 330 5.97 -27.96 11.74
C PHE A 330 5.56 -26.94 10.69
N TYR A 331 5.60 -25.67 11.10
CA TYR A 331 5.42 -24.53 10.22
C TYR A 331 6.74 -23.77 10.12
N PHE A 332 7.11 -23.36 8.91
CA PHE A 332 8.22 -22.43 8.70
C PHE A 332 7.94 -21.50 7.52
N SER A 333 8.24 -20.21 7.69
CA SER A 333 8.14 -19.22 6.62
C SER A 333 9.20 -18.14 6.74
N ILE A 334 9.56 -17.49 5.65
CA ILE A 334 10.35 -16.25 5.64
C ILE A 334 9.56 -15.17 4.91
N ILE A 335 9.47 -13.98 5.51
CA ILE A 335 8.80 -12.81 4.95
C ILE A 335 9.68 -11.57 5.04
N MET A 336 9.45 -10.58 4.18
CA MET A 336 9.94 -9.22 4.42
C MET A 336 9.02 -8.53 5.44
N ASP A 337 9.50 -8.34 6.66
CA ASP A 337 8.76 -7.65 7.70
C ASP A 337 9.01 -6.14 7.66
N ARG A 338 7.91 -5.38 7.66
CA ARG A 338 7.95 -3.92 7.60
C ARG A 338 8.36 -3.31 8.94
N HIS A 339 8.11 -4.00 10.06
CA HIS A 339 8.41 -3.48 11.38
C HIS A 339 9.91 -3.56 11.68
N THR A 340 10.55 -4.70 11.39
CA THR A 340 12.00 -4.83 11.51
C THR A 340 12.78 -4.22 10.35
N GLY A 341 12.10 -3.93 9.22
CA GLY A 341 12.75 -3.37 8.03
C GLY A 341 13.63 -4.38 7.29
N GLY A 342 13.33 -5.69 7.38
CA GLY A 342 14.15 -6.74 6.79
C GLY A 342 13.49 -8.13 6.84
N PRO A 343 14.20 -9.18 6.40
CA PRO A 343 13.69 -10.54 6.42
C PRO A 343 13.47 -11.04 7.85
N VAL A 344 12.37 -11.76 8.08
CA VAL A 344 12.07 -12.44 9.34
C VAL A 344 11.68 -13.88 9.06
N ALA A 345 12.41 -14.81 9.67
CA ALA A 345 11.99 -16.21 9.74
C ALA A 345 10.94 -16.38 10.84
N ILE A 346 9.85 -17.08 10.51
CA ILE A 346 8.74 -17.40 11.40
C ILE A 346 8.59 -18.91 11.42
N GLY A 347 8.43 -19.50 12.61
CA GLY A 347 8.25 -20.93 12.74
C GLY A 347 7.38 -21.30 13.92
N SER A 348 6.85 -22.52 13.90
CA SER A 348 6.00 -23.05 14.95
C SER A 348 6.04 -24.58 14.97
N SER A 349 5.89 -25.15 16.17
CA SER A 349 5.71 -26.59 16.37
C SER A 349 4.32 -27.09 15.96
N LYS A 350 3.42 -26.19 15.53
CA LYS A 350 2.05 -26.50 15.08
C LYS A 350 1.96 -26.31 13.56
N GLY A 351 2.48 -27.28 12.80
CA GLY A 351 2.31 -27.35 11.35
C GLY A 351 0.97 -27.95 10.91
N GLY A 352 0.70 -27.91 9.60
CA GLY A 352 -0.48 -28.53 8.98
C GLY A 352 -1.79 -27.78 9.21
N VAL A 353 -1.75 -26.65 9.92
CA VAL A 353 -2.91 -25.82 10.26
C VAL A 353 -2.73 -24.39 9.76
N ASN A 354 -3.81 -23.62 9.78
CA ASN A 354 -3.76 -22.20 9.45
C ASN A 354 -2.95 -21.44 10.52
N ILE A 355 -1.88 -20.76 10.10
CA ILE A 355 -0.94 -20.13 11.02
C ILE A 355 -1.55 -18.90 11.70
N GLU A 356 -2.46 -18.19 11.03
CA GLU A 356 -3.14 -17.03 11.59
C GLU A 356 -4.04 -17.42 12.77
N GLU A 357 -4.71 -18.58 12.70
CA GLU A 357 -5.45 -19.14 13.82
C GLU A 357 -4.53 -19.52 14.99
N VAL A 358 -3.35 -20.06 14.71
CA VAL A 358 -2.35 -20.38 15.75
C VAL A 358 -1.87 -19.10 16.41
N ALA A 359 -1.52 -18.08 15.63
CA ALA A 359 -1.08 -16.79 16.14
C ALA A 359 -2.15 -16.09 17.00
N ALA A 360 -3.44 -16.26 16.68
CA ALA A 360 -4.54 -15.71 17.48
C ALA A 360 -4.80 -16.50 18.78
N LYS A 361 -4.77 -17.83 18.72
CA LYS A 361 -5.11 -18.71 19.88
C LYS A 361 -3.92 -18.94 20.82
N ASP A 362 -2.73 -19.06 20.27
CA ASP A 362 -1.49 -19.32 21.00
C ASP A 362 -0.30 -18.58 20.37
N PRO A 363 -0.19 -17.26 20.58
CA PRO A 363 0.90 -16.45 20.05
C PRO A 363 2.29 -16.95 20.47
N LYS A 364 2.40 -17.65 21.61
CA LYS A 364 3.68 -18.17 22.13
C LYS A 364 4.22 -19.33 21.31
N ALA A 365 3.36 -20.04 20.57
CA ALA A 365 3.80 -21.05 19.62
C ALA A 365 4.48 -20.45 18.38
N ILE A 366 4.35 -19.14 18.15
CA ILE A 366 4.98 -18.45 17.02
C ILE A 366 6.35 -17.93 17.43
N ILE A 367 7.36 -18.46 16.77
CA ILE A 367 8.75 -18.08 16.96
C ILE A 367 9.13 -17.17 15.81
N LYS A 368 9.69 -16.00 16.13
CA LYS A 368 10.23 -15.07 15.14
C LYS A 368 11.73 -14.92 15.34
N CYS A 369 12.45 -14.85 14.23
CA CYS A 369 13.88 -14.61 14.16
C CYS A 369 14.12 -13.58 13.04
N PRO A 370 14.30 -12.30 13.37
CA PRO A 370 14.78 -11.31 12.42
C PRO A 370 16.15 -11.71 11.89
N ILE A 371 16.38 -11.48 10.60
CA ILE A 371 17.62 -11.83 9.91
C ILE A 371 18.23 -10.53 9.39
N ASN A 372 19.52 -10.32 9.68
CA ASN A 372 20.26 -9.21 9.10
C ASN A 372 20.44 -9.48 7.59
N ILE A 373 19.94 -8.58 6.75
CA ILE A 373 19.96 -8.78 5.29
C ILE A 373 21.38 -8.79 4.71
N PHE A 374 22.34 -8.13 5.36
CA PHE A 374 23.73 -8.05 4.91
C PHE A 374 24.54 -9.27 5.32
N GLU A 375 24.30 -9.81 6.51
CA GLU A 375 24.99 -11.01 7.02
C GLU A 375 24.33 -12.30 6.50
N GLY A 376 23.03 -12.25 6.24
CA GLY A 376 22.22 -13.43 5.93
C GLY A 376 21.86 -14.25 7.16
N MET A 377 21.19 -15.38 6.93
CA MET A 377 20.83 -16.30 8.01
C MET A 377 22.06 -17.09 8.47
N THR A 378 22.56 -16.78 9.67
CA THR A 378 23.75 -17.43 10.21
C THR A 378 23.45 -18.84 10.73
N ASP A 379 24.48 -19.65 10.95
CA ASP A 379 24.34 -20.97 11.58
C ASP A 379 23.77 -20.87 13.00
N ALA A 380 24.11 -19.80 13.73
CA ALA A 380 23.58 -19.53 15.07
C ALA A 380 22.08 -19.22 15.01
N ASP A 381 21.65 -18.39 14.06
CA ASP A 381 20.22 -18.07 13.86
C ASP A 381 19.43 -19.32 13.51
N ALA A 382 19.93 -20.12 12.55
CA ALA A 382 19.26 -21.32 12.10
C ALA A 382 19.17 -22.40 13.18
N SER A 383 20.26 -22.59 13.93
CA SER A 383 20.33 -23.52 15.06
C SER A 383 19.39 -23.11 16.20
N SER A 384 19.39 -21.83 16.56
CA SER A 384 18.49 -21.24 17.57
C SER A 384 17.02 -21.36 17.16
N MET A 385 16.72 -21.10 15.89
CA MET A 385 15.37 -21.25 15.34
C MET A 385 14.89 -22.72 15.43
N ALA A 386 15.75 -23.67 15.04
CA ALA A 386 15.43 -25.10 15.10
C ALA A 386 15.15 -25.57 16.55
N ASP A 387 15.99 -25.15 17.50
CA ASP A 387 15.79 -25.43 18.93
C ASP A 387 14.45 -24.90 19.43
N ARG A 388 14.18 -23.62 19.16
CA ARG A 388 12.97 -22.94 19.64
C ARG A 388 11.71 -23.58 19.07
N ILE A 389 11.74 -24.04 17.81
CA ILE A 389 10.62 -24.76 17.19
C ILE A 389 10.43 -26.16 17.81
N GLY A 390 11.46 -26.73 18.41
CA GLY A 390 11.41 -28.01 19.11
C GLY A 390 12.01 -29.18 18.33
N PHE A 391 12.88 -28.91 17.34
CA PHE A 391 13.74 -29.93 16.76
C PHE A 391 14.82 -30.33 17.78
N LYS A 392 15.21 -31.61 17.76
CA LYS A 392 16.18 -32.20 18.70
C LYS A 392 17.19 -33.04 17.95
N ASP A 393 18.37 -33.23 18.56
CA ASP A 393 19.41 -34.13 18.07
C ASP A 393 19.75 -33.87 16.58
N ASP A 394 19.91 -34.92 15.78
CA ASP A 394 20.23 -34.82 14.35
C ASP A 394 19.19 -34.02 13.54
N LEU A 395 17.93 -33.99 13.98
CA LEU A 395 16.87 -33.23 13.29
C LEU A 395 17.10 -31.72 13.40
N LYS A 396 17.75 -31.26 14.48
CA LYS A 396 18.10 -29.85 14.64
C LYS A 396 19.08 -29.41 13.56
N ALA A 397 20.11 -30.20 13.31
CA ALA A 397 21.09 -29.91 12.27
C ALA A 397 20.46 -29.94 10.87
N GLN A 398 19.59 -30.92 10.60
CA GLN A 398 18.83 -31.00 9.35
C GLN A 398 17.92 -29.77 9.14
N ALA A 399 17.18 -29.36 10.18
CA ALA A 399 16.28 -28.21 10.12
C ALA A 399 17.06 -26.92 9.88
N ALA A 400 18.17 -26.71 10.60
CA ALA A 400 19.02 -25.54 10.45
C ALA A 400 19.59 -25.44 9.01
N ASP A 401 20.03 -26.56 8.42
CA ASP A 401 20.48 -26.58 7.03
C ASP A 401 19.36 -26.18 6.06
N ILE A 402 18.16 -26.74 6.24
CA ILE A 402 16.99 -26.41 5.42
C ILE A 402 16.62 -24.92 5.56
N PHE A 403 16.64 -24.35 6.77
CA PHE A 403 16.31 -22.94 6.98
C PHE A 403 17.27 -22.00 6.24
N ARG A 404 18.57 -22.27 6.28
CA ARG A 404 19.57 -21.50 5.51
C ARG A 404 19.33 -21.62 4.01
N LYS A 405 19.05 -22.83 3.52
CA LYS A 405 18.73 -23.04 2.09
C LYS A 405 17.46 -22.30 1.68
N LEU A 406 16.41 -22.31 2.52
CA LEU A 406 15.19 -21.55 2.27
C LEU A 406 15.45 -20.04 2.26
N TYR A 407 16.30 -19.52 3.15
CA TYR A 407 16.74 -18.12 3.11
C TYR A 407 17.48 -17.79 1.81
N ASN A 408 18.38 -18.67 1.37
CA ASN A 408 19.11 -18.47 0.11
C ASN A 408 18.17 -18.44 -1.08
N ILE A 409 17.14 -19.30 -1.12
CA ILE A 409 16.08 -19.26 -2.13
C ILE A 409 15.32 -17.92 -2.04
N PHE A 410 14.94 -17.51 -0.84
CA PHE A 410 14.19 -16.28 -0.61
C PHE A 410 14.91 -15.05 -1.17
N ILE A 411 16.22 -14.93 -0.92
CA ILE A 411 17.03 -13.83 -1.46
C ILE A 411 17.29 -14.00 -2.96
N LYS A 412 17.69 -15.19 -3.42
CA LYS A 412 18.04 -15.46 -4.83
C LYS A 412 16.91 -15.12 -5.79
N TYR A 413 15.68 -15.42 -5.42
CA TYR A 413 14.51 -15.26 -6.27
C TYR A 413 13.68 -14.01 -5.96
N ASP A 414 14.22 -13.05 -5.18
CA ASP A 414 13.50 -11.83 -4.77
C ASP A 414 12.11 -12.13 -4.19
N ALA A 415 12.04 -13.14 -3.32
CA ALA A 415 10.79 -13.56 -2.72
C ALA A 415 10.33 -12.54 -1.67
N THR A 416 9.02 -12.33 -1.59
CA THR A 416 8.37 -11.59 -0.50
C THR A 416 7.77 -12.53 0.55
N LEU A 417 7.57 -13.80 0.18
CA LEU A 417 7.11 -14.88 1.05
C LEU A 417 7.68 -16.20 0.53
N ILE A 418 8.25 -16.99 1.42
CA ILE A 418 8.35 -18.45 1.27
C ILE A 418 7.70 -19.08 2.50
N GLU A 419 6.77 -20.00 2.30
CA GLU A 419 6.03 -20.67 3.35
C GLU A 419 6.00 -22.17 3.09
N ILE A 420 6.45 -22.93 4.08
CA ILE A 420 6.44 -24.40 4.10
C ILE A 420 5.43 -24.82 5.16
N ASN A 421 4.28 -25.32 4.72
CA ASN A 421 3.20 -25.74 5.61
C ASN A 421 2.45 -26.98 5.08
N PRO A 422 2.80 -28.21 5.52
CA PRO A 422 3.73 -28.51 6.61
C PRO A 422 5.17 -28.78 6.16
N MET A 423 6.11 -28.46 7.05
CA MET A 423 7.44 -29.09 7.12
C MET A 423 7.32 -30.30 8.06
N VAL A 424 7.83 -31.48 7.70
CA VAL A 424 7.52 -32.71 8.44
C VAL A 424 8.75 -33.51 8.79
N GLU A 425 8.69 -34.20 9.92
CA GLU A 425 9.60 -35.31 10.25
C GLU A 425 8.95 -36.63 9.81
N ASP A 426 9.66 -37.42 9.01
CA ASP A 426 9.20 -38.75 8.60
C ASP A 426 9.51 -39.83 9.67
N ILE A 427 9.01 -41.04 9.45
CA ILE A 427 9.26 -42.18 10.35
C ILE A 427 10.73 -42.61 10.44
N ASN A 428 11.60 -42.15 9.55
CA ASN A 428 13.03 -42.47 9.50
C ASN A 428 13.90 -41.37 10.11
N GLY A 429 13.31 -40.34 10.70
CA GLY A 429 14.06 -39.23 11.30
C GLY A 429 14.68 -38.27 10.27
N LYS A 430 14.02 -38.10 9.11
CA LYS A 430 14.38 -37.13 8.09
C LYS A 430 13.34 -36.03 7.98
N ILE A 431 13.79 -34.81 7.68
CA ILE A 431 12.90 -33.66 7.47
C ILE A 431 12.59 -33.51 5.98
N TYR A 432 11.31 -33.28 5.66
CA TYR A 432 10.83 -33.02 4.31
C TYR A 432 9.94 -31.77 4.27
N CYS A 433 9.99 -31.03 3.17
CA CYS A 433 9.03 -29.96 2.87
C CYS A 433 7.91 -30.55 2.00
N LEU A 434 6.67 -30.60 2.51
CA LEU A 434 5.54 -31.22 1.80
C LEU A 434 4.69 -30.26 0.98
N ASP A 435 4.71 -28.98 1.34
CA ASP A 435 4.02 -27.90 0.64
C ASP A 435 4.97 -26.70 0.56
N CYS A 436 4.79 -25.87 -0.46
CA CYS A 436 5.57 -24.66 -0.66
C CYS A 436 4.69 -23.60 -1.31
N LYS A 437 4.49 -22.49 -0.61
CA LYS A 437 3.90 -21.28 -1.15
C LYS A 437 5.00 -20.22 -1.27
N LEU A 438 5.21 -19.75 -2.50
CA LEU A 438 6.27 -18.79 -2.81
C LEU A 438 5.68 -17.61 -3.58
N ASN A 439 5.83 -16.41 -3.02
CA ASN A 439 5.47 -15.16 -3.66
C ASN A 439 6.74 -14.34 -3.97
N VAL A 440 6.82 -13.80 -5.17
CA VAL A 440 7.95 -13.04 -5.71
C VAL A 440 7.57 -11.57 -5.86
N ASP A 441 8.53 -10.68 -5.66
CA ASP A 441 8.36 -9.24 -5.91
C ASP A 441 8.19 -8.94 -7.41
N SER A 442 7.17 -8.18 -7.78
CA SER A 442 6.98 -7.65 -9.14
C SER A 442 8.06 -6.70 -9.57
N ASN A 443 8.62 -5.94 -8.64
CA ASN A 443 9.60 -4.93 -8.98
C ASN A 443 10.91 -5.59 -9.45
N ALA A 444 11.16 -6.82 -9.01
CA ALA A 444 12.28 -7.65 -9.44
C ALA A 444 12.07 -8.36 -10.79
N LYS A 445 10.92 -8.18 -11.47
CA LYS A 445 10.62 -8.85 -12.75
C LYS A 445 11.72 -8.68 -13.80
N HIS A 446 12.35 -7.51 -13.85
CA HIS A 446 13.42 -7.20 -14.80
C HIS A 446 14.66 -8.10 -14.64
N ARG A 447 14.92 -8.62 -13.43
CA ARG A 447 16.06 -9.49 -13.11
C ARG A 447 15.66 -10.95 -12.83
N GLN A 448 14.36 -11.24 -12.73
CA GLN A 448 13.80 -12.58 -12.50
C GLN A 448 13.05 -13.11 -13.74
N THR A 449 13.61 -12.90 -14.93
CA THR A 449 12.94 -13.19 -16.22
C THR A 449 12.52 -14.66 -16.37
N GLU A 450 13.39 -15.59 -15.98
CA GLU A 450 13.10 -17.04 -16.02
C GLU A 450 11.94 -17.42 -15.09
N LEU A 451 11.85 -16.78 -13.94
CA LEU A 451 10.80 -17.06 -12.95
C LEU A 451 9.45 -16.50 -13.40
N TYR A 452 9.45 -15.28 -13.96
CA TYR A 452 8.25 -14.68 -14.53
C TYR A 452 7.77 -15.38 -15.81
N ALA A 453 8.64 -16.12 -16.50
CA ALA A 453 8.21 -17.01 -17.59
C ALA A 453 7.33 -18.18 -17.11
N MET A 454 7.37 -18.49 -15.81
CA MET A 454 6.53 -19.53 -15.19
C MET A 454 5.17 -18.99 -14.71
N GLU A 455 4.87 -17.70 -14.91
CA GLU A 455 3.63 -17.07 -14.48
C GLU A 455 2.41 -17.74 -15.13
N ASP A 456 1.51 -18.29 -14.31
CA ASP A 456 0.26 -18.83 -14.80
C ASP A 456 -0.79 -17.72 -14.99
N GLN A 457 -0.91 -17.26 -16.24
CA GLN A 457 -1.90 -16.26 -16.63
C GLN A 457 -3.33 -16.79 -16.58
N GLN A 458 -3.57 -18.11 -16.71
CA GLN A 458 -4.94 -18.67 -16.69
C GLN A 458 -5.61 -18.55 -15.32
N GLN A 459 -4.80 -18.41 -14.27
CA GLN A 459 -5.27 -18.18 -12.90
C GLN A 459 -5.69 -16.72 -12.65
N ARG A 460 -5.42 -15.80 -13.58
CA ARG A 460 -5.71 -14.37 -13.43
C ARG A 460 -7.02 -14.00 -14.13
N ASP A 461 -7.69 -12.96 -13.63
CA ASP A 461 -8.87 -12.43 -14.29
C ASP A 461 -8.47 -11.82 -15.66
N GLY A 462 -9.26 -12.08 -16.70
CA GLY A 462 -8.97 -11.64 -18.07
C GLY A 462 -8.93 -10.11 -18.21
N LEU A 463 -9.72 -9.39 -17.42
CA LEU A 463 -9.70 -7.93 -17.37
C LEU A 463 -8.45 -7.42 -16.64
N GLU A 464 -7.99 -8.11 -15.59
CA GLU A 464 -6.72 -7.78 -14.93
C GLU A 464 -5.50 -8.02 -15.83
N LEU A 465 -5.54 -9.04 -16.69
CA LEU A 465 -4.52 -9.28 -17.71
C LEU A 465 -4.53 -8.19 -18.78
N ARG A 466 -5.73 -7.82 -19.26
CA ARG A 466 -5.91 -6.74 -20.23
C ARG A 466 -5.38 -5.41 -19.68
N ALA A 467 -5.73 -5.09 -18.43
CA ALA A 467 -5.22 -3.93 -17.72
C ALA A 467 -3.69 -3.92 -17.61
N ALA A 468 -3.09 -5.06 -17.23
CA ALA A 468 -1.63 -5.15 -17.12
C ALA A 468 -0.90 -4.90 -18.45
N LYS A 469 -1.49 -5.28 -19.59
CA LYS A 469 -0.92 -5.01 -20.93
C LYS A 469 -0.94 -3.53 -21.28
N ALA A 470 -1.84 -2.76 -20.67
CA ALA A 470 -1.98 -1.31 -20.84
C ALA A 470 -1.31 -0.52 -19.71
N ASP A 471 -0.53 -1.18 -18.85
CA ASP A 471 0.10 -0.59 -17.66
C ASP A 471 -0.90 0.03 -16.69
N LEU A 472 -2.05 -0.64 -16.51
CA LEU A 472 -3.13 -0.22 -15.62
C LEU A 472 -3.22 -1.15 -14.41
N ASN A 473 -3.31 -0.57 -13.22
CA ASN A 473 -3.51 -1.29 -11.97
C ASN A 473 -5.00 -1.51 -11.73
N TYR A 474 -5.53 -2.65 -12.16
CA TYR A 474 -6.96 -2.99 -12.05
C TYR A 474 -7.20 -4.14 -11.04
N ILE A 475 -8.25 -4.09 -10.24
CA ILE A 475 -8.72 -5.25 -9.48
C ILE A 475 -10.23 -5.28 -9.60
N ARG A 476 -10.76 -6.42 -10.03
CA ARG A 476 -12.20 -6.60 -10.16
C ARG A 476 -12.83 -6.84 -8.79
N LEU A 477 -13.95 -6.19 -8.51
CA LEU A 477 -14.71 -6.31 -7.27
C LEU A 477 -16.17 -6.70 -7.55
N ASP A 478 -16.96 -6.82 -6.48
CA ASP A 478 -18.34 -7.30 -6.54
C ASP A 478 -19.43 -6.25 -6.72
N GLY A 479 -19.06 -4.97 -6.70
CA GLY A 479 -20.01 -3.87 -6.85
C GLY A 479 -20.46 -3.57 -8.27
N ASN A 480 -21.19 -2.46 -8.40
CA ASN A 480 -21.86 -2.01 -9.62
C ASN A 480 -21.48 -0.59 -10.06
N ILE A 481 -20.61 0.11 -9.32
CA ILE A 481 -20.09 1.43 -9.69
C ILE A 481 -18.63 1.30 -10.12
N GLY A 482 -18.39 1.45 -11.42
CA GLY A 482 -17.04 1.45 -11.97
C GLY A 482 -16.23 2.64 -11.48
N CYS A 483 -14.96 2.43 -11.13
CA CYS A 483 -14.07 3.50 -10.67
C CYS A 483 -12.90 3.67 -11.63
N MET A 484 -12.59 4.91 -12.04
CA MET A 484 -11.38 5.24 -12.79
C MET A 484 -10.70 6.43 -12.12
N VAL A 485 -9.52 6.19 -11.55
CA VAL A 485 -8.84 7.17 -10.69
C VAL A 485 -7.35 7.19 -11.01
N ASN A 486 -6.70 8.34 -10.83
CA ASN A 486 -5.24 8.41 -10.86
C ASN A 486 -4.66 8.43 -9.45
N GLY A 487 -3.72 7.52 -9.17
CA GLY A 487 -3.08 7.32 -7.88
C GLY A 487 -3.81 6.30 -7.00
N ALA A 488 -3.11 5.25 -6.58
CA ALA A 488 -3.64 4.16 -5.77
C ALA A 488 -4.34 4.61 -4.47
N GLY A 489 -3.80 5.60 -3.76
CA GLY A 489 -4.41 6.14 -2.54
C GLY A 489 -5.77 6.80 -2.80
N LEU A 490 -5.85 7.61 -3.86
CA LEU A 490 -7.10 8.26 -4.26
C LEU A 490 -8.10 7.24 -4.81
N ALA A 491 -7.62 6.19 -5.50
CA ALA A 491 -8.46 5.11 -5.97
C ALA A 491 -9.14 4.37 -4.80
N MET A 492 -8.37 4.03 -3.75
CA MET A 492 -8.92 3.46 -2.52
C MET A 492 -9.92 4.41 -1.83
N ALA A 493 -9.56 5.68 -1.65
CA ALA A 493 -10.45 6.67 -1.05
C ALA A 493 -11.76 6.87 -1.85
N THR A 494 -11.70 6.75 -3.18
CA THR A 494 -12.88 6.84 -4.06
C THR A 494 -13.78 5.62 -3.88
N MET A 495 -13.22 4.42 -3.74
CA MET A 495 -14.01 3.23 -3.42
C MET A 495 -14.64 3.35 -2.04
N ASP A 496 -13.88 3.82 -1.05
CA ASP A 496 -14.36 3.99 0.33
C ASP A 496 -15.48 5.02 0.41
N ILE A 497 -15.38 6.15 -0.30
CA ILE A 497 -16.43 7.18 -0.27
C ILE A 497 -17.68 6.77 -1.05
N ILE A 498 -17.56 5.95 -2.12
CA ILE A 498 -18.73 5.29 -2.74
C ILE A 498 -19.42 4.40 -1.71
N LYS A 499 -18.65 3.58 -1.00
CA LYS A 499 -19.18 2.65 0.01
C LYS A 499 -19.82 3.39 1.19
N LEU A 500 -19.21 4.50 1.62
CA LEU A 500 -19.72 5.37 2.67
C LEU A 500 -21.12 5.92 2.33
N HIS A 501 -21.37 6.21 1.06
CA HIS A 501 -22.68 6.68 0.57
C HIS A 501 -23.64 5.56 0.18
N GLY A 502 -23.32 4.30 0.51
CA GLY A 502 -24.21 3.15 0.32
C GLY A 502 -24.09 2.45 -1.03
N GLY A 503 -23.19 2.89 -1.92
CA GLY A 503 -22.91 2.20 -3.18
C GLY A 503 -21.90 1.06 -3.03
N ASP A 504 -21.72 0.30 -4.10
CA ASP A 504 -20.73 -0.77 -4.15
C ASP A 504 -19.73 -0.52 -5.31
N PRO A 505 -18.43 -0.31 -5.02
CA PRO A 505 -17.43 -0.17 -6.07
C PRO A 505 -17.25 -1.50 -6.83
N ALA A 506 -17.34 -1.44 -8.16
CA ALA A 506 -17.21 -2.59 -9.06
C ALA A 506 -15.75 -2.98 -9.33
N ASN A 507 -14.82 -2.05 -9.11
CA ASN A 507 -13.40 -2.29 -9.33
C ASN A 507 -12.53 -1.27 -8.59
N PHE A 508 -11.29 -1.65 -8.36
CA PHE A 508 -10.16 -0.72 -8.20
C PHE A 508 -9.54 -0.50 -9.58
N LEU A 509 -9.26 0.75 -9.96
CA LEU A 509 -8.47 1.06 -11.14
C LEU A 509 -7.66 2.32 -10.90
N ASP A 510 -6.34 2.17 -10.93
CA ASP A 510 -5.37 3.26 -10.91
C ASP A 510 -4.71 3.40 -12.30
N VAL A 511 -4.94 4.55 -12.96
CA VAL A 511 -4.36 4.90 -14.26
C VAL A 511 -2.95 5.49 -14.17
N GLY A 512 -2.43 5.68 -12.95
CA GLY A 512 -1.14 6.33 -12.70
C GLY A 512 -1.19 7.86 -12.80
N GLY A 513 -0.16 8.53 -12.29
CA GLY A 513 -0.09 10.00 -12.22
C GLY A 513 0.05 10.72 -13.57
N SER A 514 0.43 9.99 -14.63
CA SER A 514 0.70 10.52 -15.97
C SER A 514 -0.09 9.75 -17.04
N ALA A 515 -1.37 9.50 -16.78
CA ALA A 515 -2.21 8.70 -17.68
C ALA A 515 -2.26 9.29 -19.10
N THR A 516 -2.21 8.46 -20.14
CA THR A 516 -2.43 8.93 -21.52
C THR A 516 -3.91 8.86 -21.90
N ALA A 517 -4.30 9.52 -23.00
CA ALA A 517 -5.66 9.41 -23.53
C ALA A 517 -6.02 7.96 -23.93
N GLU A 518 -5.02 7.18 -24.38
CA GLU A 518 -5.17 5.76 -24.69
C GLU A 518 -5.40 4.93 -23.42
N GLN A 519 -4.67 5.21 -22.33
CA GLN A 519 -4.88 4.53 -21.04
C GLN A 519 -6.26 4.84 -20.46
N VAL A 520 -6.72 6.09 -20.56
CA VAL A 520 -8.10 6.47 -20.20
C VAL A 520 -9.11 5.71 -21.06
N SER A 521 -8.90 5.65 -22.37
CA SER A 521 -9.79 4.92 -23.29
C SER A 521 -9.86 3.43 -22.94
N GLU A 522 -8.72 2.82 -22.68
CA GLU A 522 -8.63 1.41 -22.34
C GLU A 522 -9.23 1.10 -20.96
N SER A 523 -9.11 2.03 -20.02
CA SER A 523 -9.77 1.95 -18.71
C SER A 523 -11.29 1.88 -18.85
N PHE A 524 -11.89 2.70 -19.72
CA PHE A 524 -13.32 2.58 -20.01
C PHE A 524 -13.67 1.23 -20.64
N ARG A 525 -12.87 0.72 -21.58
CA ARG A 525 -13.12 -0.59 -22.20
C ARG A 525 -13.04 -1.74 -21.19
N ILE A 526 -12.16 -1.62 -20.18
CA ILE A 526 -12.02 -2.61 -19.10
C ILE A 526 -13.20 -2.54 -18.15
N ILE A 527 -13.52 -1.34 -17.64
CA ILE A 527 -14.64 -1.14 -16.70
C ILE A 527 -15.96 -1.55 -17.35
N THR A 528 -16.18 -1.19 -18.61
CA THR A 528 -17.44 -1.44 -19.31
C THR A 528 -17.53 -2.83 -19.94
N ALA A 529 -16.50 -3.67 -19.80
CA ALA A 529 -16.60 -5.08 -20.19
C ALA A 529 -17.63 -5.84 -19.34
N ASP A 530 -17.79 -5.45 -18.07
CA ASP A 530 -18.80 -5.97 -17.15
C ASP A 530 -20.16 -5.27 -17.32
N LYS A 531 -20.70 -5.29 -18.55
CA LYS A 531 -21.91 -4.53 -18.96
C LYS A 531 -23.13 -4.77 -18.08
N ASP A 532 -23.29 -6.00 -17.60
CA ASP A 532 -24.45 -6.43 -16.81
C ASP A 532 -24.33 -6.05 -15.33
N LYS A 533 -23.11 -5.79 -14.86
CA LYS A 533 -22.81 -5.48 -13.46
C LYS A 533 -22.63 -3.99 -13.23
N VAL A 534 -21.93 -3.31 -14.13
CA VAL A 534 -21.63 -1.87 -13.99
C VAL A 534 -22.83 -1.04 -14.45
N ASN A 535 -23.39 -0.28 -13.51
CA ASN A 535 -24.55 0.58 -13.70
C ASN A 535 -24.16 2.05 -13.88
N ALA A 536 -23.05 2.48 -13.28
CA ALA A 536 -22.52 3.84 -13.40
C ALA A 536 -20.98 3.81 -13.31
N VAL A 537 -20.32 4.86 -13.81
CA VAL A 537 -18.86 5.02 -13.66
C VAL A 537 -18.57 6.33 -12.94
N LEU A 538 -17.74 6.28 -11.90
CA LEU A 538 -17.13 7.45 -11.27
C LEU A 538 -15.68 7.61 -11.74
N VAL A 539 -15.44 8.68 -12.49
CA VAL A 539 -14.11 9.16 -12.85
C VAL A 539 -13.68 10.22 -11.85
N ASN A 540 -12.57 9.99 -11.17
CA ASN A 540 -11.99 10.98 -10.25
C ASN A 540 -10.53 11.20 -10.62
N ILE A 541 -10.23 12.29 -11.32
CA ILE A 541 -8.87 12.61 -11.75
C ILE A 541 -8.41 13.92 -11.12
N PHE A 542 -7.28 13.85 -10.42
CA PHE A 542 -6.53 15.01 -9.99
C PHE A 542 -5.39 15.25 -10.99
N GLY A 543 -5.60 16.19 -11.91
CA GLY A 543 -4.82 16.46 -13.10
C GLY A 543 -3.32 16.59 -12.86
N GLY A 544 -2.86 17.25 -11.79
CA GLY A 544 -1.43 17.36 -11.52
C GLY A 544 -0.66 17.91 -12.75
N ILE A 545 0.09 17.03 -13.43
CA ILE A 545 0.84 17.31 -14.67
C ILE A 545 -0.06 17.30 -15.93
N MET A 546 -1.20 16.63 -15.87
CA MET A 546 -2.16 16.50 -16.95
C MET A 546 -3.15 17.68 -17.01
N ARG A 547 -3.51 18.10 -18.23
CA ARG A 547 -4.54 19.11 -18.46
C ARG A 547 -5.92 18.46 -18.53
N CYS A 548 -6.88 19.02 -17.78
CA CYS A 548 -8.22 18.45 -17.66
C CYS A 548 -8.99 18.46 -18.98
N ASP A 549 -8.74 19.43 -19.86
CA ASP A 549 -9.40 19.57 -21.16
C ASP A 549 -9.00 18.44 -22.13
N VAL A 550 -7.72 18.05 -22.15
CA VAL A 550 -7.23 16.90 -22.94
C VAL A 550 -7.86 15.60 -22.44
N ILE A 551 -7.97 15.43 -21.11
CA ILE A 551 -8.62 14.25 -20.52
C ILE A 551 -10.10 14.22 -20.88
N ALA A 552 -10.81 15.34 -20.73
CA ALA A 552 -12.22 15.45 -21.09
C ALA A 552 -12.44 15.09 -22.56
N GLN A 553 -11.61 15.60 -23.47
CA GLN A 553 -11.69 15.26 -24.89
C GLN A 553 -11.45 13.76 -25.13
N GLY A 554 -10.45 13.17 -24.46
CA GLY A 554 -10.19 11.73 -24.51
C GLY A 554 -11.40 10.92 -24.08
N MET A 555 -12.02 11.27 -22.94
CA MET A 555 -13.23 10.60 -22.44
C MET A 555 -14.42 10.74 -23.40
N ILE A 556 -14.67 11.93 -23.94
CA ILE A 556 -15.76 12.18 -24.90
C ILE A 556 -15.58 11.31 -26.14
N ASN A 557 -14.34 11.22 -26.66
CA ASN A 557 -14.03 10.40 -27.82
C ASN A 557 -14.31 8.92 -27.54
N THR A 558 -13.84 8.40 -26.40
CA THR A 558 -14.05 6.99 -26.02
C THR A 558 -15.53 6.67 -25.78
N ILE A 559 -16.28 7.56 -25.11
CA ILE A 559 -17.71 7.34 -24.81
C ILE A 559 -18.52 7.30 -26.10
N ASN A 560 -18.19 8.15 -27.07
CA ASN A 560 -18.80 8.12 -28.41
C ASN A 560 -18.44 6.85 -29.18
N GLU A 561 -17.16 6.46 -29.19
CA GLU A 561 -16.68 5.23 -29.84
C GLU A 561 -17.39 3.98 -29.30
N LEU A 562 -17.49 3.88 -27.97
CA LEU A 562 -18.09 2.73 -27.29
C LEU A 562 -19.62 2.79 -27.19
N GLN A 563 -20.22 3.93 -27.57
CA GLN A 563 -21.66 4.21 -27.43
C GLN A 563 -22.17 3.91 -26.01
N LEU A 564 -21.46 4.38 -24.98
CA LEU A 564 -21.79 4.03 -23.60
C LEU A 564 -23.14 4.61 -23.18
N LYS A 565 -24.03 3.73 -22.70
CA LYS A 565 -25.37 4.09 -22.21
C LYS A 565 -25.41 4.34 -20.71
N ILE A 566 -24.42 3.87 -19.96
CA ILE A 566 -24.36 4.06 -18.51
C ILE A 566 -23.94 5.51 -18.18
N PRO A 567 -24.49 6.11 -17.11
CA PRO A 567 -24.08 7.42 -16.66
C PRO A 567 -22.62 7.43 -16.17
N VAL A 568 -21.91 8.50 -16.52
CA VAL A 568 -20.53 8.74 -16.10
C VAL A 568 -20.49 10.00 -15.24
N VAL A 569 -20.17 9.85 -13.96
CA VAL A 569 -19.91 10.97 -13.05
C VAL A 569 -18.43 11.27 -13.07
N ILE A 570 -18.08 12.54 -13.22
CA ILE A 570 -16.72 12.98 -13.49
C ILE A 570 -16.37 14.06 -12.49
N ARG A 571 -15.26 13.88 -11.81
CA ARG A 571 -14.64 14.88 -10.96
C ARG A 571 -13.23 15.11 -11.46
N LEU A 572 -13.01 16.25 -12.11
CA LEU A 572 -11.69 16.71 -12.54
C LEU A 572 -11.22 17.83 -11.62
N GLN A 573 -9.95 17.83 -11.25
CA GLN A 573 -9.29 18.96 -10.59
C GLN A 573 -7.92 19.18 -11.19
N GLY A 574 -7.57 20.41 -11.56
CA GLY A 574 -6.25 20.70 -12.13
C GLY A 574 -6.29 21.86 -13.10
N THR A 575 -5.33 21.88 -14.02
CA THR A 575 -5.24 22.90 -15.07
C THR A 575 -6.39 22.74 -16.09
N HIS A 576 -6.92 23.85 -16.58
CA HIS A 576 -8.01 23.89 -17.58
C HIS A 576 -9.29 23.13 -17.16
N VAL A 577 -9.60 23.07 -15.86
CA VAL A 577 -10.80 22.38 -15.36
C VAL A 577 -12.10 23.01 -15.84
N GLU A 578 -12.16 24.34 -15.94
CA GLU A 578 -13.36 25.04 -16.43
C GLU A 578 -13.59 24.79 -17.92
N ASP A 579 -12.53 24.77 -18.73
CA ASP A 579 -12.61 24.39 -20.14
C ASP A 579 -13.07 22.93 -20.29
N ALA A 580 -12.56 22.03 -19.46
CA ALA A 580 -12.98 20.63 -19.43
C ALA A 580 -14.47 20.47 -19.09
N LYS A 581 -14.98 21.23 -18.11
CA LYS A 581 -16.41 21.25 -17.78
C LYS A 581 -17.26 21.74 -18.94
N ALA A 582 -16.84 22.81 -19.61
CA ALA A 582 -17.53 23.34 -20.78
C ALA A 582 -17.55 22.32 -21.93
N LEU A 583 -16.45 21.61 -22.17
CA LEU A 583 -16.38 20.52 -23.15
C LEU A 583 -17.34 19.38 -22.82
N ILE A 584 -17.39 18.95 -21.55
CA ILE A 584 -18.27 17.88 -21.10
C ILE A 584 -19.75 18.29 -21.24
N ALA A 585 -20.11 19.51 -20.84
CA ALA A 585 -21.47 20.03 -20.96
C ALA A 585 -21.92 20.15 -22.43
N ALA A 586 -21.02 20.58 -23.32
CA ALA A 586 -21.31 20.71 -24.75
C ALA A 586 -21.42 19.38 -25.49
N ALA A 587 -20.88 18.28 -24.94
CA ALA A 587 -20.83 16.98 -25.62
C ALA A 587 -22.20 16.30 -25.76
N ASN A 588 -23.22 16.73 -25.01
CA ASN A 588 -24.56 16.13 -24.98
C ASN A 588 -24.53 14.60 -24.72
N LEU A 589 -23.62 14.18 -23.84
CA LEU A 589 -23.45 12.79 -23.39
C LEU A 589 -23.98 12.64 -21.96
N ARG A 590 -24.16 11.39 -21.51
CA ARG A 590 -24.58 11.05 -20.13
C ARG A 590 -23.42 11.25 -19.13
N MET A 591 -22.80 12.42 -19.16
CA MET A 591 -21.62 12.79 -18.39
C MET A 591 -21.95 13.93 -17.45
N ILE A 592 -21.71 13.76 -16.16
CA ILE A 592 -21.96 14.79 -15.14
C ILE A 592 -20.65 15.23 -14.54
N SER A 593 -20.35 16.52 -14.61
CA SER A 593 -19.19 17.08 -13.91
C SER A 593 -19.55 17.49 -12.48
N CYS A 594 -18.69 17.15 -11.53
CA CYS A 594 -18.78 17.51 -10.11
C CYS A 594 -17.45 18.15 -9.67
N ASP A 595 -17.51 19.09 -8.72
CA ASP A 595 -16.32 19.75 -8.17
C ASP A 595 -15.71 18.98 -7.00
N ASP A 596 -16.60 18.45 -6.16
CA ASP A 596 -16.31 17.81 -4.90
C ASP A 596 -16.45 16.29 -5.01
N LEU A 597 -15.59 15.57 -4.29
CA LEU A 597 -15.57 14.11 -4.30
C LEU A 597 -16.80 13.52 -3.58
N ASP A 598 -17.29 14.17 -2.52
CA ASP A 598 -18.47 13.73 -1.77
C ASP A 598 -19.74 13.82 -2.64
N GLN A 599 -19.92 14.94 -3.33
CA GLN A 599 -20.96 15.15 -4.33
C GLN A 599 -20.84 14.14 -5.48
N ALA A 600 -19.65 13.94 -6.04
CA ALA A 600 -19.44 13.00 -7.12
C ALA A 600 -19.82 11.56 -6.71
N ALA A 601 -19.44 11.14 -5.49
CA ALA A 601 -19.82 9.84 -4.96
C ALA A 601 -21.33 9.71 -4.74
N LYS A 602 -21.98 10.68 -4.07
CA LYS A 602 -23.45 10.70 -3.89
C LYS A 602 -24.18 10.62 -5.23
N MET A 603 -23.69 11.33 -6.25
CA MET A 603 -24.27 11.31 -7.59
C MET A 603 -24.08 9.95 -8.26
N ALA A 604 -22.89 9.35 -8.17
CA ALA A 604 -22.63 8.04 -8.74
C ALA A 604 -23.52 6.94 -8.13
N VAL A 605 -23.70 6.98 -6.79
CA VAL A 605 -24.60 6.07 -6.08
C VAL A 605 -26.05 6.23 -6.56
N LYS A 606 -26.58 7.46 -6.52
CA LYS A 606 -27.96 7.73 -6.95
C LYS A 606 -28.24 7.29 -8.38
N LEU A 607 -27.32 7.56 -9.30
CA LEU A 607 -27.48 7.17 -10.71
C LEU A 607 -27.40 5.66 -10.87
N SER A 608 -26.50 4.99 -10.13
CA SER A 608 -26.41 3.53 -10.12
C SER A 608 -27.72 2.89 -9.64
N GLU A 609 -28.32 3.40 -8.57
CA GLU A 609 -29.61 2.95 -8.04
C GLU A 609 -30.76 3.15 -9.04
N ILE A 610 -30.81 4.32 -9.70
CA ILE A 610 -31.81 4.60 -10.74
C ILE A 610 -31.67 3.60 -11.89
N VAL A 611 -30.44 3.36 -12.38
CA VAL A 611 -30.17 2.39 -13.44
C VAL A 611 -30.54 0.97 -12.99
N GLN A 612 -30.25 0.61 -11.74
CA GLN A 612 -30.60 -0.70 -11.19
C GLN A 612 -32.12 -0.89 -11.13
N LEU A 613 -32.85 0.12 -10.66
CA LEU A 613 -34.32 0.11 -10.63
C LEU A 613 -34.89 0.03 -12.04
N ALA A 614 -34.34 0.79 -12.98
CA ALA A 614 -34.69 0.78 -14.39
C ALA A 614 -34.36 -0.54 -15.10
N ARG A 615 -33.40 -1.33 -14.60
CA ARG A 615 -33.15 -2.69 -15.10
C ARG A 615 -34.12 -3.71 -14.50
N SER A 616 -34.60 -3.47 -13.28
CA SER A 616 -35.56 -4.35 -12.59
C SER A 616 -37.00 -4.23 -13.11
N ILE A 617 -37.32 -3.11 -13.75
CA ILE A 617 -38.61 -2.82 -14.38
C ILE A 617 -38.31 -2.64 -15.88
N PRO A 618 -39.08 -3.19 -16.84
CA PRO A 618 -38.74 -3.12 -18.27
C PRO A 618 -38.96 -1.71 -18.87
N VAL A 619 -38.24 -0.71 -18.38
CA VAL A 619 -38.35 0.71 -18.76
C VAL A 619 -36.96 1.25 -19.04
N ASP A 620 -36.77 1.84 -20.22
CA ASP A 620 -35.55 2.56 -20.55
C ASP A 620 -35.55 3.94 -19.89
N VAL A 621 -34.49 4.26 -19.14
CA VAL A 621 -34.29 5.58 -18.54
C VAL A 621 -33.31 6.39 -19.39
N SER A 622 -33.75 7.59 -19.78
CA SER A 622 -32.89 8.64 -20.33
C SER A 622 -32.66 9.70 -19.27
N PHE A 623 -31.41 10.09 -19.07
CA PHE A 623 -31.04 11.15 -18.14
C PHE A 623 -30.98 12.48 -18.91
N GLU A 624 -31.82 13.44 -18.53
CA GLU A 624 -31.63 14.84 -18.89
C GLU A 624 -30.84 15.51 -17.76
N LEU A 625 -29.66 16.03 -18.09
CA LEU A 625 -28.78 16.67 -17.12
C LEU A 625 -29.09 18.17 -17.07
N PRO A 626 -29.08 18.80 -15.88
CA PRO A 626 -29.25 20.24 -15.78
C PRO A 626 -28.13 20.94 -16.55
N SER A 627 -28.52 22.00 -17.29
CA SER A 627 -27.66 22.76 -18.20
C SER A 627 -26.54 23.52 -17.49
#